data_AF-A0A9P7N4Q1-F1
#
_entry.id   AF-A0A9P7N4Q1-F1
#
_cell.length_a   1.000
_cell.length_b   1.000
_cell.length_c   1.000
_cell.angle_alpha   90.00
_cell.angle_beta   90.00
_cell.angle_gamma   90.00
#
_symmetry.space_group_name_H-M   'P 1'
#
loop_
_entity.id
_entity.type
_entity.pdbx_description
1 polymer ?
#
loop_
_entity_poly.entity_id
_entity_poly.type
_entity_poly.pdbx_seq_one_letter_code
_entity_poly.pdbx_strand_id
1 'polypeptide(L)' 'MAVIKPTRDLRTRLNAASTGMNDAEARHLNHFIDLLEQCLALNPDKRITASEALKHPFFTSKTSMSNGRR' A
#
# COMPACT_ATOMS: atom_id res chain seq x y z
N MET A 1 -12.40 -1.14 -27.03
CA MET A 1 -11.55 -0.48 -26.01
C MET A 1 -10.43 -1.44 -25.62
N ALA A 2 -9.19 -1.13 -25.98
CA ALA A 2 -8.05 -1.98 -25.66
C ALA A 2 -7.82 -1.96 -24.14
N VAL A 3 -8.00 -3.12 -23.50
CA VAL A 3 -7.56 -3.33 -22.12
C VAL A 3 -6.03 -3.33 -22.15
N ILE A 4 -5.45 -2.15 -21.98
CA ILE A 4 -4.02 -1.96 -21.71
C ILE A 4 -3.73 -2.74 -20.44
N LYS A 5 -3.17 -3.95 -20.58
CA LYS A 5 -2.64 -4.73 -19.47
C LYS A 5 -1.52 -3.88 -18.86
N PRO A 6 -1.67 -3.32 -17.66
CA PRO A 6 -0.63 -2.50 -17.07
C PRO A 6 0.59 -3.39 -16.91
N THR A 7 1.61 -3.08 -17.69
CA THR A 7 2.86 -3.79 -17.76
C THR A 7 3.59 -3.51 -16.45
N ARG A 8 3.65 -4.54 -15.59
CA ARG A 8 4.16 -4.57 -14.20
C ARG A 8 3.15 -4.11 -13.14
N ASP A 9 2.71 -5.08 -12.35
CA ASP A 9 1.92 -4.92 -11.13
C ASP A 9 2.68 -4.09 -10.07
N LEU A 10 1.92 -3.33 -9.27
CA LEU A 10 2.42 -2.49 -8.17
C LEU A 10 3.35 -3.29 -7.25
N ARG A 11 2.99 -4.56 -6.99
CA ARG A 11 3.72 -5.48 -6.12
C ARG A 11 5.14 -5.71 -6.60
N THR A 12 5.33 -6.03 -7.87
CA THR A 12 6.67 -6.22 -8.48
C THR A 12 7.52 -4.96 -8.38
N ARG A 13 6.91 -3.77 -8.58
CA ARG A 13 7.64 -2.50 -8.52
C ARG A 13 8.02 -2.10 -7.09
N LEU A 14 7.14 -2.34 -6.12
CA LEU A 14 7.40 -2.08 -4.69
C LEU A 14 8.40 -3.08 -4.08
N ASN A 15 8.32 -4.36 -4.44
CA ASN A 15 9.33 -5.35 -4.01
C ASN A 15 10.72 -5.07 -4.60
N ALA A 16 10.81 -4.58 -5.84
CA ALA A 16 12.10 -4.17 -6.38
C ALA A 16 12.72 -3.00 -5.59
N ALA A 17 11.89 -2.14 -5.00
CA ALA A 17 12.32 -1.03 -4.14
C ALA A 17 12.56 -1.45 -2.67
N SER A 18 12.20 -2.67 -2.27
CA SER A 18 12.31 -3.13 -0.88
C SER A 18 13.69 -3.71 -0.53
N THR A 19 14.69 -3.56 -1.41
CA THR A 19 16.03 -4.11 -1.19
C THR A 19 16.67 -3.45 0.04
N GLY A 20 17.04 -4.25 1.04
CA GLY A 20 17.64 -3.75 2.30
C GLY A 20 16.64 -3.44 3.42
N MET A 21 15.34 -3.73 3.24
CA MET A 21 14.36 -3.62 4.32
C MET A 21 14.44 -4.81 5.29
N ASN A 22 14.27 -4.54 6.58
CA ASN A 22 14.15 -5.55 7.63
C ASN A 22 12.73 -6.15 7.67
N ASP A 23 12.50 -7.27 8.35
CA ASP A 23 11.20 -7.97 8.34
C ASP A 23 10.00 -7.09 8.72
N ALA A 24 10.18 -6.17 9.66
CA ALA A 24 9.14 -5.23 10.07
C ALA A 24 8.76 -4.25 8.94
N GLU A 25 9.76 -3.72 8.23
CA GLU A 25 9.59 -2.82 7.09
C GLU A 25 8.96 -3.57 5.91
N ALA A 26 9.37 -4.83 5.68
CA ALA A 26 8.77 -5.67 4.65
C ALA A 26 7.27 -5.93 4.91
N ARG A 27 6.88 -6.17 6.16
CA ARG A 27 5.46 -6.29 6.55
C ARG A 27 4.70 -4.98 6.33
N HIS A 28 5.30 -3.86 6.70
CA HIS A 28 4.71 -2.54 6.48
C HIS A 28 4.53 -2.23 4.98
N LEU A 29 5.52 -2.59 4.16
CA LEU A 29 5.46 -2.47 2.71
C LEU A 29 4.36 -3.36 2.10
N ASN A 30 4.16 -4.58 2.61
CA ASN A 30 3.04 -5.41 2.17
C ASN A 30 1.68 -4.77 2.48
N HIS A 31 1.51 -4.17 3.67
CA HIS A 31 0.29 -3.40 3.97
C HIS A 31 0.15 -2.16 3.09
N PHE A 32 1.25 -1.52 2.69
CA PHE A 32 1.20 -0.40 1.76
C PHE A 32 0.74 -0.83 0.36
N ILE A 33 1.26 -1.96 -0.14
CA ILE A 33 0.85 -2.53 -1.44
C ILE A 33 -0.66 -2.79 -1.43
N ASP A 34 -1.17 -3.45 -0.39
CA ASP A 34 -2.60 -3.81 -0.31
C ASP A 34 -3.50 -2.55 -0.35
N LEU A 35 -3.15 -1.53 0.42
CA LEU A 35 -3.85 -0.24 0.41
C LEU A 35 -3.83 0.39 -0.99
N LEU A 36 -2.68 0.40 -1.67
CA LEU A 36 -2.56 1.00 -3.00
C LEU A 36 -3.37 0.23 -4.04
N GLU A 37 -3.40 -1.10 -3.98
CA GLU A 37 -4.23 -1.91 -4.89
C GLU A 37 -5.73 -1.57 -4.72
N GLN A 38 -6.19 -1.39 -3.48
CA GLN A 38 -7.58 -1.02 -3.20
C GLN A 38 -7.89 0.44 -3.56
N CYS A 39 -6.96 1.38 -3.34
CA CYS A 39 -7.11 2.80 -3.71
C CYS A 39 -7.05 3.04 -5.22
N LEU A 40 -6.18 2.31 -5.92
CA LEU A 40 -5.96 2.43 -7.36
C LEU A 40 -6.79 1.43 -8.16
N ALA A 41 -7.76 0.76 -7.53
CA ALA A 41 -8.72 -0.10 -8.21
C ALA A 41 -9.36 0.64 -9.40
N LEU A 42 -9.36 -0.01 -10.57
CA LEU A 42 -9.88 0.55 -11.81
C LEU A 42 -11.40 0.76 -11.74
N ASN A 43 -12.09 -0.14 -11.05
CA ASN A 43 -13.54 -0.06 -10.85
C ASN A 43 -13.84 0.86 -9.66
N PRO A 44 -14.59 1.96 -9.85
CA PRO A 44 -14.91 2.89 -8.76
C PRO A 44 -15.75 2.23 -7.66
N ASP A 45 -16.60 1.26 -8.02
CA ASP A 45 -17.44 0.52 -7.07
C ASP A 45 -16.62 -0.39 -6.14
N LYS A 46 -15.44 -0.84 -6.60
CA LYS A 46 -14.49 -1.64 -5.80
C LYS A 46 -13.39 -0.80 -5.16
N ARG A 47 -13.36 0.51 -5.41
CA ARG A 47 -12.37 1.40 -4.83
C ARG A 47 -12.69 1.62 -3.36
N ILE A 48 -11.69 1.46 -2.50
CA ILE A 48 -11.84 1.73 -1.07
C ILE A 48 -12.20 3.20 -0.84
N THR A 49 -13.13 3.45 0.08
CA THR A 49 -13.48 4.82 0.49
C THR A 49 -12.41 5.39 1.42
N ALA A 50 -12.28 6.72 1.50
CA ALA A 50 -11.29 7.35 2.38
C ALA A 50 -11.43 6.90 3.85
N SER A 51 -12.66 6.74 4.33
CA SER A 51 -12.95 6.27 5.69
C SER A 51 -12.47 4.84 5.93
N GLU A 52 -12.62 3.94 4.95
CA GLU A 52 -12.14 2.57 5.04
C GLU A 52 -10.62 2.50 4.88
N ALA A 53 -10.04 3.32 4.00
CA ALA A 53 -8.59 3.44 3.82
C ALA A 53 -7.91 3.85 5.13
N LEU A 54 -8.48 4.77 5.89
CA LEU A 54 -7.95 5.18 7.20
C LEU A 54 -7.95 4.06 8.25
N LYS A 55 -8.82 3.06 8.11
CA LYS A 55 -8.85 1.88 9.00
C LYS A 55 -7.85 0.80 8.58
N HIS A 56 -7.22 0.93 7.42
CA HIS A 56 -6.32 -0.07 6.89
C HIS A 56 -5.12 -0.32 7.83
N PRO A 57 -4.62 -1.57 7.97
CA PRO A 57 -3.42 -1.92 8.74
C PRO A 57 -2.19 -1.05 8.48
N PHE A 58 -2.10 -0.43 7.30
CA PHE A 58 -1.02 0.51 6.97
C PHE A 58 -1.01 1.76 7.87
N PHE A 59 -2.18 2.30 8.21
CA PHE A 59 -2.30 3.47 9.08
C PHE A 59 -2.53 3.09 10.55
N THR A 60 -3.15 1.94 10.81
CA THR A 60 -3.46 1.49 12.17
C THR A 60 -2.33 0.71 12.82
N SER A 61 -1.49 0.02 12.03
CA SER A 61 -0.19 -0.43 12.52
C SER A 61 0.60 0.82 12.81
N LYS A 62 0.72 1.14 14.10
CA LYS A 62 1.69 2.11 14.59
C LYS A 62 3.08 1.56 14.27
N THR A 63 3.52 1.70 13.01
CA THR A 63 4.92 1.91 12.72
C THR A 63 5.34 2.99 13.70
N SER A 64 6.27 2.63 14.59
CA SER A 64 6.68 3.39 15.76
C SER A 64 6.75 4.89 15.45
N MET A 65 5.66 5.60 15.71
CA MET A 65 5.58 7.04 15.47
C MET A 65 6.15 7.73 16.70
N SER A 66 7.45 7.52 16.93
CA SER A 66 8.30 8.40 17.70
C SER A 66 8.70 9.58 16.81
N ASN A 67 7.73 10.40 16.40
CA ASN A 67 8.01 11.69 15.77
C ASN A 67 7.23 12.82 16.44
N GLY A 68 7.12 12.72 17.78
CA GLY A 68 6.54 13.73 18.66
C GLY A 68 7.53 14.13 19.76
N ARG A 69 8.49 14.99 19.43
CA ARG A 69 9.11 15.96 20.35
C ARG A 69 9.10 17.27 19.56
N ARG A 70 8.02 18.04 19.66
CA ARG A 70 7.90 19.19 20.58
C ARG A 70 9.15 20.06 20.54
#